data_AF-A0A256YUZ9-F1
#
_entry.id   AF-A0A256YUZ9-F1
#
_cell.length_a   1.000
_cell.length_b   1.000
_cell.length_c   1.000
_cell.angle_alpha   90.00
_cell.angle_beta   90.00
_cell.angle_gamma   90.00
#
_symmetry.space_group_name_H-M   'P 1'
#
loop_
_entity.id
_entity.type
_entity.pdbx_description
1 polymer ?
#
loop_
_entity_poly.entity_id
_entity_poly.type
_entity_poly.pdbx_seq_one_letter_code
_entity_poly.pdbx_strand_id
1 'polypeptide(L)' 'YEVYGDRPLVVFPCGFFKVDNRALVVYGAADHTVGFGVMDLNELVGILEEAAIPA' A
#
# COMPACT_ATOMS: atom_id res chain seq x y z
N TYR A 1 2.16 14.11 1.59
CA TYR A 1 0.88 14.38 0.89
C TYR A 1 -0.27 13.72 1.61
N GLU A 2 -0.12 12.51 2.15
CA GLU A 2 -1.17 11.79 2.92
C GLU A 2 -1.75 12.56 4.11
N VAL A 3 -0.96 13.43 4.76
CA VAL A 3 -1.39 14.18 5.95
C VAL A 3 -2.11 15.52 5.64
N TYR A 4 -2.15 15.95 4.38
CA TYR A 4 -2.78 17.21 3.96
C TYR A 4 -3.51 17.02 2.62
N GLY A 5 -4.79 17.36 2.56
CA GLY A 5 -5.61 17.25 1.34
C GLY A 5 -7.10 17.35 1.67
N ASP A 6 -7.95 16.88 0.76
CA ASP A 6 -9.41 16.89 0.92
C ASP A 6 -9.87 16.02 2.09
N ARG A 7 -9.16 14.92 2.34
CA ARG A 7 -9.31 14.04 3.51
C ARG A 7 -7.96 13.72 4.14
N PRO A 8 -7.44 14.55 5.05
CA PRO A 8 -6.17 14.29 5.74
C PRO A 8 -6.10 12.92 6.39
N LEU A 9 -4.90 12.32 6.41
CA LEU A 9 -4.58 11.02 7.01
C LEU A 9 -5.15 9.81 6.26
N VAL A 10 -5.65 9.98 5.03
CA VAL A 10 -6.10 8.87 4.19
C VAL A 10 -4.94 8.29 3.38
N VAL A 11 -4.78 6.97 3.51
CA VAL A 11 -3.98 6.10 2.63
C VAL A 11 -4.90 4.97 2.21
N PHE A 12 -5.45 5.05 1.00
CA PHE A 12 -6.46 4.11 0.52
C PHE A 12 -5.95 3.32 -0.70
N PRO A 13 -5.45 2.09 -0.52
CA PRO A 13 -4.92 1.29 -1.63
C PRO A 13 -6.04 0.88 -2.60
N CYS A 14 -5.85 1.16 -3.89
CA CYS A 14 -6.83 0.85 -4.95
C CYS A 14 -6.26 -0.02 -6.08
N GLY A 15 -4.93 -0.07 -6.21
CA GLY A 15 -4.25 -0.81 -7.26
C GLY A 15 -3.08 -1.59 -6.71
N PHE A 16 -2.85 -2.77 -7.27
CA PHE A 16 -1.72 -3.62 -6.93
C PHE A 16 -1.19 -4.27 -8.21
N PHE A 17 0.09 -4.06 -8.49
CA PHE A 17 0.76 -4.59 -9.67
C PHE A 17 2.01 -5.35 -9.24
N LYS A 18 2.13 -6.61 -9.66
CA LYS A 18 3.37 -7.36 -9.53
C LYS A 18 4.30 -7.03 -10.70
N VAL A 19 5.51 -6.59 -10.39
CA VAL A 19 6.58 -6.33 -11.35
C VAL A 19 7.82 -7.08 -10.87
N ASP A 20 8.09 -8.23 -11.51
CA ASP A 20 9.10 -9.20 -11.07
C ASP A 20 8.86 -9.65 -9.61
N ASN A 21 9.87 -9.48 -8.74
CA ASN A 21 9.77 -9.77 -7.31
C ASN A 21 9.29 -8.56 -6.47
N ARG A 22 8.77 -7.52 -7.11
CA ARG A 22 8.29 -6.31 -6.42
C ARG A 22 6.79 -6.15 -6.60
N ALA A 23 6.16 -5.59 -5.57
CA ALA A 23 4.80 -5.10 -5.62
C ALA A 23 4.82 -3.58 -5.76
N LEU A 24 4.06 -3.06 -6.73
CA LEU A 24 3.70 -1.65 -6.87
C LEU A 24 2.27 -1.48 -6.40
N VAL A 25 2.07 -0.78 -5.29
CA VAL A 25 0.76 -0.42 -4.75
C VAL A 25 0.43 1.00 -5.18
N VAL A 26 -0.72 1.18 -5.80
CA VAL A 26 -1.27 2.50 -6.14
C VAL A 26 -2.37 2.82 -5.15
N TYR A 27 -2.32 4.00 -4.55
CA TYR A 27 -3.26 4.38 -3.51
C TYR A 27 -3.71 5.84 -3.64
N GLY A 28 -4.94 6.10 -3.22
CA GLY A 28 -5.44 7.45 -3.00
C GLY A 28 -4.83 8.02 -1.73
N ALA A 29 -4.28 9.22 -1.81
CA ALA A 29 -3.59 9.85 -0.71
C ALA A 29 -4.16 11.23 -0.39
N ALA A 30 -4.67 11.33 0.83
CA ALA A 30 -5.50 12.42 1.33
C ALA A 30 -6.73 12.76 0.46
N ASP A 31 -7.25 11.77 -0.30
CA ASP A 31 -8.26 11.95 -1.37
C ASP A 31 -7.93 13.04 -2.40
N HIS A 32 -6.66 13.43 -2.48
CA HIS A 32 -6.22 14.59 -3.24
C HIS A 32 -5.21 14.24 -4.33
N THR A 33 -4.39 13.21 -4.10
CA THR A 33 -3.32 12.79 -5.00
C THR A 33 -3.27 11.28 -5.12
N VAL A 34 -2.62 10.80 -6.18
CA VAL A 34 -2.31 9.37 -6.35
C VAL A 34 -0.88 9.13 -5.87
N GLY A 35 -0.74 8.23 -4.89
CA GLY A 35 0.53 7.75 -4.36
C GLY A 35 0.93 6.39 -4.95
N PHE A 36 2.23 6.12 -4.94
CA PHE A 36 2.82 4.86 -5.37
C PHE A 36 3.76 4.34 -4.27
N GLY A 37 3.52 3.12 -3.80
CA GLY A 37 4.41 2.40 -2.89
C GLY A 37 5.04 1.21 -3.61
N VAL A 38 6.34 0.96 -3.38
CA VAL A 38 7.05 -0.19 -3.94
C VAL A 38 7.66 -1.00 -2.80
N MET A 39 7.47 -2.32 -2.81
CA MET A 39 7.99 -3.23 -1.80
C MET A 39 8.40 -4.58 -2.41
N ASP A 40 9.29 -5.31 -1.73
CA ASP A 40 9.62 -6.69 -2.10
C ASP A 40 8.47 -7.64 -1.74
N LEU A 41 8.15 -8.57 -2.63
CA LEU A 41 7.05 -9.50 -2.41
C LEU A 41 7.31 -10.51 -1.30
N ASN A 42 8.56 -10.94 -1.10
CA ASN A 42 8.87 -11.91 -0.04
C ASN A 42 8.76 -11.24 1.33
N GLU A 43 9.19 -9.98 1.43
CA GLU A 43 9.01 -9.18 2.65
C GLU A 43 7.53 -8.98 2.97
N LEU A 44 6.73 -8.59 1.97
CA LEU A 44 5.28 -8.43 2.15
C LEU A 44 4.61 -9.73 2.64
N VAL A 45 4.92 -10.87 2.02
CA VAL A 45 4.37 -12.16 2.42
C VAL A 45 4.82 -12.53 3.83
N GLY A 46 6.10 -12.32 4.16
CA GLY A 46 6.61 -12.57 5.52
C GLY A 46 5.87 -11.78 6.59
N ILE A 47 5.60 -10.49 6.33
CA ILE A 47 4.81 -9.64 7.25
C ILE A 47 3.38 -10.16 7.38
N LEU A 48 2.75 -10.59 6.29
CA LEU A 48 1.38 -11.10 6.31
C LEU A 48 1.28 -12.43 7.06
N GLU A 49 2.26 -13.31 6.92
CA GLU A 49 2.34 -14.58 7.66
C GLU A 49 2.55 -14.34 9.16
N GLU A 50 3.40 -13.38 9.54
CA GLU A 50 3.61 -13.00 10.94
C GLU A 50 2.35 -12.35 11.56
N ALA A 51 1.66 -11.51 10.79
CA ALA A 51 0.45 -10.81 11.23
C ALA A 51 -0.83 -11.67 11.15
N ALA A 52 -0.77 -12.85 10.55
CA ALA A 52 -1.93 -13.72 10.39
C ALA A 52 -2.47 -14.14 11.76
N ILE A 53 -3.69 -13.68 12.09
CA ILE A 53 -4.44 -14.22 13.22
C ILE A 53 -4.98 -15.59 12.77
N PRO A 54 -4.68 -16.69 13.50
CA PRO A 54 -5.23 -18.00 13.15
C PRO A 54 -6.77 -17.93 13.14
N ALA A 55 -7.34 -18.49 12.06
CA ALA A 55 -8.78 -18.52 11.81
C ALA A 55 -9.55 -19.32 12.87
#